data_AF-A0A1Y3ZGR7-F1
#
_entry.id   AF-A0A1Y3ZGR7-F1
#
_cell.length_a   1.000
_cell.length_b   1.000
_cell.length_c   1.000
_cell.angle_alpha   90.00
_cell.angle_beta   90.00
_cell.angle_gamma   90.00
#
_symmetry.space_group_name_H-M   'P 1'
#
loop_
_entity.id
_entity.type
_entity.pdbx_description
1 polymer ?
#
loop_
_entity_poly.entity_id
_entity_poly.type
_entity_poly.pdbx_seq_one_letter_code
_entity_poly.pdbx_strand_id
1 'polypeptide(L)'
;MNYKGMDKDMKCRGFQYEVGKEYETDKAVACECGFHAFEYPLDVFNYYPPAGSRFFEVEQSGELSKNDGDSKVASTKIKIGAELNIAGLVKAAVEYTKERCTQGEGERATGYYGAASATGTRGAASATGDYGAASATGDYGAASATGDYGAASATGYQGAASATGDYGAASATGKASIAVASGIEGKAMGALGCAICLVERGEWDGETYPILSAKAAVVDGKTIKPGVWYTLKGGEFVECD
;
A
#
# COMPACT_ATOMS: atom_id res chain seq x y z
N MET A 1 -21.14 11.63 -0.01
CA MET A 1 -21.14 11.95 -1.45
C MET A 1 -20.62 10.73 -2.19
N ASN A 2 -21.24 10.36 -3.31
CA ASN A 2 -20.77 9.24 -4.14
C ASN A 2 -20.33 9.78 -5.52
N TYR A 3 -19.72 8.95 -6.34
CA TYR A 3 -19.07 9.36 -7.59
C TYR A 3 -19.58 8.55 -8.77
N LYS A 4 -19.88 9.22 -9.88
CA LYS A 4 -20.44 8.58 -11.07
C LYS A 4 -19.61 8.90 -12.30
N GLY A 5 -19.21 7.85 -13.03
CA GLY A 5 -18.74 7.96 -14.40
C GLY A 5 -19.89 7.81 -15.40
N MET A 6 -19.80 8.55 -16.51
CA MET A 6 -20.71 8.46 -17.65
C MET A 6 -19.90 8.63 -18.94
N ASP A 7 -20.48 8.27 -20.09
CA ASP A 7 -19.84 8.60 -21.36
C ASP A 7 -19.81 10.12 -21.61
N LYS A 8 -19.09 10.54 -22.66
CA LYS A 8 -18.99 11.95 -23.07
C LYS A 8 -20.34 12.66 -23.25
N ASP A 9 -21.39 11.90 -23.58
CA ASP A 9 -22.73 12.41 -23.86
C ASP A 9 -23.62 12.39 -22.60
N MET A 10 -23.04 12.10 -21.43
CA MET A 10 -23.73 11.96 -20.13
C MET A 10 -24.80 10.87 -20.11
N LYS A 11 -24.53 9.76 -20.80
CA LYS A 11 -25.39 8.59 -20.76
C LYS A 11 -24.80 7.48 -19.90
N CYS A 12 -25.70 6.72 -19.28
CA CYS A 12 -25.36 5.49 -18.58
C CYS A 12 -26.49 4.48 -18.79
N ARG A 13 -26.19 3.33 -19.41
CA ARG A 13 -27.15 2.25 -19.66
C ARG A 13 -28.45 2.72 -20.35
N GLY A 14 -28.33 3.68 -21.29
CA GLY A 14 -29.45 4.21 -22.06
C GLY A 14 -30.21 5.36 -21.39
N PHE A 15 -29.93 5.67 -20.12
CA PHE A 15 -30.47 6.83 -19.44
C PHE A 15 -29.62 8.07 -19.69
N GLN A 16 -30.25 9.20 -19.99
CA GLN A 16 -29.60 10.50 -20.21
C GLN A 16 -29.66 11.33 -18.94
N TYR A 17 -28.51 11.84 -18.51
CA TYR A 17 -28.38 12.70 -17.33
C TYR A 17 -28.04 14.14 -17.72
N GLU A 18 -28.34 15.06 -16.80
CA GLU A 18 -27.97 16.47 -16.86
C GLU A 18 -27.47 16.92 -15.49
N VAL A 19 -26.50 17.85 -15.49
CA VAL A 19 -25.93 18.43 -14.27
C VAL A 19 -27.01 19.18 -13.49
N GLY A 20 -27.03 18.99 -12.17
CA GLY A 20 -27.94 19.64 -11.23
C GLY A 20 -29.32 19.00 -11.11
N LYS A 21 -29.66 18.03 -11.98
CA LYS A 21 -30.96 17.35 -11.96
C LYS A 21 -30.96 16.12 -11.06
N GLU A 22 -32.16 15.83 -10.54
CA GLU A 22 -32.47 14.62 -9.78
C GLU A 22 -33.39 13.71 -10.60
N TYR A 23 -33.18 12.41 -10.44
CA TYR A 23 -33.88 11.38 -11.18
C TYR A 23 -34.32 10.26 -10.23
N GLU A 24 -35.41 9.58 -10.57
CA GLU A 24 -35.94 8.46 -9.81
C GLU A 24 -36.16 7.21 -10.68
N THR A 25 -36.10 6.03 -10.07
CA THR A 25 -36.40 4.73 -10.67
C THR A 25 -37.06 3.80 -9.65
N ASP A 26 -37.85 2.83 -10.11
CA ASP A 26 -38.62 1.95 -9.24
C ASP A 26 -37.76 0.91 -8.49
N LYS A 27 -36.51 0.68 -8.92
CA LYS A 27 -35.63 -0.34 -8.34
C LYS A 27 -34.18 0.09 -8.28
N ALA A 28 -33.53 -0.16 -7.14
CA ALA A 28 -32.10 0.00 -6.96
C ALA A 28 -31.34 -1.26 -7.44
N VAL A 29 -31.22 -1.45 -8.75
CA VAL A 29 -30.46 -2.58 -9.32
C VAL A 29 -29.24 -2.07 -10.07
N ALA A 30 -28.06 -2.46 -9.58
CA ALA A 30 -26.80 -2.12 -10.23
C ALA A 30 -26.77 -2.70 -11.65
N CYS A 31 -26.21 -1.94 -12.59
CA CYS A 31 -25.99 -2.33 -13.98
C CYS A 31 -27.24 -2.46 -14.89
N GLU A 32 -28.47 -2.37 -14.37
CA GLU A 32 -29.69 -2.44 -15.21
C GLU A 32 -30.20 -1.06 -15.64
N CYS A 33 -30.35 -0.12 -14.71
CA CYS A 33 -31.06 1.13 -14.96
C CYS A 33 -30.16 2.37 -15.11
N GLY A 34 -28.85 2.25 -14.85
CA GLY A 34 -27.91 3.37 -14.91
C GLY A 34 -27.80 4.19 -13.62
N PHE A 35 -28.61 3.90 -12.59
CA PHE A 35 -28.68 4.63 -11.31
C PHE A 35 -27.66 4.15 -10.28
N HIS A 36 -26.45 3.84 -10.73
CA HIS A 36 -25.35 3.47 -9.85
C HIS A 36 -24.29 4.56 -9.77
N ALA A 37 -23.60 4.59 -8.64
CA ALA A 37 -22.41 5.38 -8.38
C ALA A 37 -21.45 4.57 -7.50
N PHE A 38 -20.33 5.15 -7.12
CA PHE A 38 -19.26 4.52 -6.35
C PHE A 38 -19.01 5.30 -5.06
N GLU A 39 -18.82 4.61 -3.94
CA GLU A 39 -18.42 5.28 -2.70
C GLU A 39 -16.97 5.74 -2.78
N TYR A 40 -16.06 4.90 -3.34
CA TYR A 40 -14.67 5.30 -3.57
C TYR A 40 -14.51 5.98 -4.94
N PRO A 41 -13.98 7.21 -5.01
CA PRO A 41 -13.97 7.99 -6.25
C PRO A 41 -13.27 7.32 -7.43
N LEU A 42 -12.16 6.60 -7.21
CA LEU A 42 -11.37 6.05 -8.32
C LEU A 42 -11.92 4.72 -8.86
N ASP A 43 -12.89 4.10 -8.18
CA ASP A 43 -13.53 2.88 -8.68
C ASP A 43 -14.32 3.12 -9.98
N VAL A 44 -14.66 4.39 -10.28
CA VAL A 44 -15.23 4.78 -11.58
C VAL A 44 -14.35 4.32 -12.75
N PHE A 45 -13.02 4.29 -12.58
CA PHE A 45 -12.09 3.91 -13.64
C PHE A 45 -12.11 2.43 -14.01
N ASN A 46 -12.66 1.57 -13.15
CA ASN A 46 -12.87 0.16 -13.48
C ASN A 46 -13.93 -0.02 -14.58
N TYR A 47 -14.76 0.99 -14.82
CA TYR A 47 -15.90 0.94 -15.75
C TYR A 47 -15.87 2.03 -16.82
N TYR A 48 -15.27 3.18 -16.51
CA TYR A 48 -15.25 4.36 -17.35
C TYR A 48 -13.80 4.78 -17.61
N PRO A 49 -13.28 4.60 -18.84
CA PRO A 49 -11.91 5.01 -19.14
C PRO A 49 -11.80 6.54 -18.97
N PRO A 50 -10.69 7.06 -18.39
CA PRO A 50 -10.49 8.50 -18.22
C PRO A 50 -10.63 9.29 -19.53
N ALA A 51 -10.16 8.70 -20.63
CA ALA A 51 -10.34 9.25 -21.96
C ALA A 51 -11.75 8.93 -22.49
N GLY A 52 -12.55 9.97 -22.72
CA GLY A 52 -13.88 9.83 -23.32
C GLY A 52 -15.04 9.63 -22.34
N SER A 53 -14.76 9.66 -21.04
CA SER A 53 -15.78 9.65 -19.98
C SER A 53 -15.80 10.98 -19.23
N ARG A 54 -16.92 11.24 -18.56
CA ARG A 54 -17.13 12.40 -17.68
C ARG A 54 -17.48 11.90 -16.28
N PHE A 55 -17.06 12.63 -15.26
CA PHE A 55 -17.14 12.19 -13.87
C PHE A 55 -17.84 13.23 -13.01
N PHE A 56 -18.67 12.80 -12.07
CA PHE A 56 -19.53 13.69 -11.30
C PHE A 56 -19.61 13.25 -9.85
N GLU A 57 -19.72 14.22 -8.95
CA GLU A 57 -20.25 13.98 -7.62
C GLU A 57 -21.76 13.75 -7.73
N VAL A 58 -22.28 12.83 -6.92
CA VAL A 58 -23.70 12.53 -6.88
C VAL A 58 -24.20 12.33 -5.46
N GLU A 59 -25.44 12.77 -5.24
CA GLU A 59 -26.21 12.47 -4.04
C GLU A 59 -27.15 11.31 -4.37
N GLN A 60 -27.07 10.23 -3.60
CA GLN A 60 -27.95 9.07 -3.75
C GLN A 60 -28.86 8.94 -2.52
N SER A 61 -30.13 8.63 -2.77
CA SER A 61 -31.13 8.43 -1.70
C SER A 61 -32.20 7.42 -2.15
N GLY A 62 -33.23 7.23 -1.32
CA GLY A 62 -34.24 6.19 -1.52
C GLY A 62 -33.75 4.81 -1.08
N GLU A 63 -34.14 3.77 -1.82
CA GLU A 63 -33.60 2.43 -1.60
C GLU A 63 -32.18 2.36 -2.14
N LEU A 64 -31.27 1.77 -1.37
CA LEU A 64 -29.88 1.58 -1.74
C LEU A 64 -29.57 0.09 -1.81
N SER A 65 -28.89 -0.31 -2.88
CA SER A 65 -28.44 -1.69 -3.08
C SER A 65 -26.94 -1.70 -3.32
N LYS A 66 -26.22 -2.42 -2.45
CA LYS A 66 -24.78 -2.62 -2.53
C LYS A 66 -24.48 -4.05 -2.93
N ASN A 67 -23.36 -4.26 -3.62
CA ASN A 67 -22.80 -5.58 -3.86
C ASN A 67 -21.53 -5.76 -3.02
N ASP A 68 -21.07 -7.00 -2.85
CA ASP A 68 -19.87 -7.33 -2.06
C ASP A 68 -18.55 -7.21 -2.87
N GLY A 69 -18.62 -6.88 -4.17
CA GLY A 69 -17.49 -6.96 -5.09
C GLY A 69 -16.74 -5.65 -5.30
N ASP A 70 -17.41 -4.50 -5.22
CA ASP A 70 -16.81 -3.17 -5.34
C ASP A 70 -17.58 -2.10 -4.57
N SER A 71 -17.09 -0.85 -4.54
CA SER A 71 -17.77 0.24 -3.84
C SER A 71 -19.05 0.74 -4.54
N LYS A 72 -19.59 -0.01 -5.51
CA LYS A 72 -20.74 0.40 -6.30
C LYS A 72 -22.03 0.32 -5.48
N VAL A 73 -22.80 1.41 -5.55
CA VAL A 73 -24.11 1.54 -4.91
C VAL A 73 -25.13 1.91 -5.98
N ALA A 74 -26.16 1.09 -6.13
CA ALA A 74 -27.35 1.46 -6.88
C ALA A 74 -28.36 2.15 -5.96
N SER A 75 -29.10 3.12 -6.49
CA SER A 75 -30.12 3.83 -5.73
C SER A 75 -31.41 4.03 -6.53
N THR A 76 -32.54 4.18 -5.86
CA THR A 76 -33.79 4.58 -6.53
C THR A 76 -33.82 6.07 -6.84
N LYS A 77 -33.06 6.91 -6.13
CA LYS A 77 -32.91 8.34 -6.43
C LYS A 77 -31.44 8.72 -6.59
N ILE A 78 -31.15 9.54 -7.60
CA ILE A 78 -29.80 10.07 -7.84
C ILE A 78 -29.88 11.50 -8.35
N LYS A 79 -29.10 12.37 -7.73
CA LYS A 79 -28.91 13.76 -8.17
C LYS A 79 -27.50 13.96 -8.68
N ILE A 80 -27.38 14.48 -9.89
CA ILE A 80 -26.09 14.76 -10.52
C ILE A 80 -25.58 16.11 -10.02
N GLY A 81 -24.46 16.10 -9.31
CA GLY A 81 -23.79 17.27 -8.79
C GLY A 81 -22.74 17.83 -9.75
N ALA A 82 -21.66 18.38 -9.19
CA ALA A 82 -20.59 19.00 -9.94
C ALA A 82 -19.80 17.99 -10.78
N GLU A 83 -19.38 18.41 -11.97
CA GLU A 83 -18.43 17.66 -12.78
C GLU A 83 -17.03 17.76 -12.18
N LEU A 84 -16.34 16.62 -12.11
CA LEU A 84 -14.97 16.49 -11.62
C LEU A 84 -14.04 16.20 -12.79
N ASN A 85 -12.92 16.93 -12.83
CA ASN A 85 -11.76 16.48 -13.60
C ASN A 85 -10.98 15.41 -12.82
N ILE A 86 -9.96 14.83 -13.46
CA ILE A 86 -9.13 13.79 -12.84
C ILE A 86 -8.47 14.27 -11.54
N ALA A 87 -8.00 15.53 -11.49
CA ALA A 87 -7.44 16.10 -10.27
C ALA A 87 -8.48 16.20 -9.13
N GLY A 88 -9.74 16.50 -9.46
CA GLY A 88 -10.87 16.50 -8.54
C GLY A 88 -11.18 15.11 -7.99
N LEU A 89 -11.20 14.08 -8.84
CA LEU A 89 -11.34 12.69 -8.40
C LEU A 89 -10.20 12.24 -7.49
N VAL A 90 -8.96 12.59 -7.84
CA VAL A 90 -7.78 12.27 -7.00
C VAL A 90 -7.88 12.97 -5.65
N LYS A 91 -8.26 14.26 -5.63
CA LYS A 91 -8.48 15.00 -4.39
C LYS A 91 -9.55 14.34 -3.52
N ALA A 92 -10.70 14.01 -4.11
CA ALA A 92 -11.78 13.30 -3.43
C ALA A 92 -11.32 11.94 -2.89
N ALA A 93 -10.46 11.21 -3.61
CA ALA A 93 -9.97 9.91 -3.18
C ALA A 93 -9.03 10.03 -1.97
N VAL A 94 -8.20 11.08 -1.97
CA VAL A 94 -7.35 11.42 -0.82
C VAL A 94 -8.21 11.79 0.39
N GLU A 95 -9.25 12.59 0.22
CA GLU A 95 -10.17 13.00 1.30
C GLU A 95 -10.95 11.80 1.85
N TYR A 96 -11.57 10.99 0.98
CA TYR A 96 -12.26 9.75 1.34
C TYR A 96 -11.39 8.83 2.20
N THR A 97 -10.12 8.69 1.82
CA THR A 97 -9.14 7.87 2.53
C THR A 97 -8.79 8.50 3.87
N LYS A 98 -8.46 9.80 3.90
CA LYS A 98 -8.11 10.53 5.12
C LYS A 98 -9.21 10.48 6.19
N GLU A 99 -10.47 10.63 5.80
CA GLU A 99 -11.62 10.56 6.73
C GLU A 99 -11.81 9.18 7.36
N ARG A 100 -11.36 8.12 6.68
CA ARG A 100 -11.44 6.73 7.16
C ARG A 100 -10.17 6.27 7.87
N CYS A 101 -9.13 7.10 7.85
CA CYS A 101 -7.93 6.90 8.65
C CYS A 101 -8.11 7.57 10.01
N THR A 102 -7.81 6.88 11.10
CA THR A 102 -7.54 7.55 12.38
C THR A 102 -6.20 8.27 12.27
N GLN A 103 -6.21 9.60 12.12
CA GLN A 103 -5.01 10.40 12.37
C GLN A 103 -4.74 10.36 13.87
N GLY A 104 -3.86 9.46 14.31
CA GLY A 104 -3.31 9.56 15.65
C GLY A 104 -2.45 10.81 15.75
N GLU A 105 -2.44 11.47 16.92
CA GLU A 105 -1.45 12.49 17.28
C GLU A 105 -0.03 11.90 17.46
N GLY A 106 0.23 10.72 16.90
CA GLY A 106 1.51 10.06 16.96
C GLY A 106 2.55 10.81 16.13
N GLU A 107 3.77 10.86 16.65
CA GLU A 107 4.93 11.40 15.96
C GLU A 107 5.04 10.78 14.57
N ARG A 108 5.14 11.62 13.53
CA ARG A 108 5.59 11.14 12.22
C ARG A 108 7.00 10.60 12.44
N ALA A 109 7.26 9.35 12.08
CA ALA A 109 8.58 8.72 12.16
C ALA A 109 9.53 9.26 11.07
N THR A 110 9.57 10.59 10.93
CA THR A 110 10.32 11.37 9.96
C THR A 110 11.18 12.37 10.72
N GLY A 111 12.50 12.34 10.54
CA GLY A 111 13.45 13.20 11.28
C GLY A 111 14.82 12.52 11.42
N TYR A 112 15.75 13.10 12.20
CA TYR A 112 17.07 12.49 12.41
C TYR A 112 16.98 11.11 13.08
N TYR A 113 16.00 10.95 13.98
CA TYR A 113 15.63 9.70 14.64
C TYR A 113 14.13 9.45 14.41
N GLY A 114 13.78 8.42 13.65
CA GLY A 114 12.39 8.06 13.35
C GLY A 114 12.06 6.66 13.85
N ALA A 115 10.96 6.49 14.60
CA ALA A 115 10.49 5.18 15.03
C ALA A 115 9.00 4.97 14.68
N ALA A 116 8.68 3.90 13.97
CA ALA A 116 7.32 3.53 13.60
C ALA A 116 6.98 2.12 14.09
N SER A 117 5.76 1.95 14.62
CA SER A 117 5.24 0.65 15.04
C SER A 117 3.81 0.45 14.52
N ALA A 118 3.53 -0.71 13.95
CA ALA A 118 2.20 -1.14 13.56
C ALA A 118 1.87 -2.47 14.26
N THR A 119 0.71 -2.53 14.90
CA THR A 119 0.19 -3.71 15.60
C THR A 119 -1.23 -4.02 15.10
N GLY A 120 -1.63 -5.29 15.04
CA GLY A 120 -2.95 -5.73 14.56
C GLY A 120 -2.88 -6.82 13.50
N THR A 121 -4.00 -7.30 12.95
CA THR A 121 -4.00 -8.40 11.94
C THR A 121 -3.34 -8.01 10.61
N ARG A 122 -3.43 -6.73 10.23
CA ARG A 122 -2.77 -6.14 9.06
C ARG A 122 -2.15 -4.81 9.48
N GLY A 123 -0.84 -4.63 9.27
CA GLY A 123 -0.15 -3.42 9.71
C GLY A 123 1.06 -3.11 8.84
N ALA A 124 1.25 -1.83 8.53
CA ALA A 124 2.43 -1.33 7.83
C ALA A 124 3.11 -0.25 8.67
N ALA A 125 4.39 -0.43 8.98
CA ALA A 125 5.22 0.55 9.67
C ALA A 125 6.34 1.03 8.74
N SER A 126 6.52 2.35 8.66
CA SER A 126 7.60 2.96 7.88
C SER A 126 8.28 4.05 8.69
N ALA A 127 9.60 3.96 8.84
CA ALA A 127 10.42 4.98 9.49
C ALA A 127 11.49 5.49 8.53
N THR A 128 11.64 6.81 8.44
CA THR A 128 12.59 7.48 7.54
C THR A 128 13.45 8.50 8.31
N GLY A 129 14.77 8.48 8.07
CA GLY A 129 15.74 9.32 8.80
C GLY A 129 17.10 8.63 8.97
N ASP A 130 18.16 9.39 9.28
CA ASP A 130 19.53 8.86 9.49
C ASP A 130 19.53 7.64 10.44
N TYR A 131 18.64 7.63 11.45
CA TYR A 131 18.37 6.50 12.32
C TYR A 131 16.87 6.15 12.29
N GLY A 132 16.47 5.26 11.38
CA GLY A 132 15.08 4.81 11.24
C GLY A 132 14.83 3.43 11.87
N ALA A 133 13.81 3.27 12.70
CA ALA A 133 13.39 1.98 13.25
C ALA A 133 11.91 1.69 12.93
N ALA A 134 11.61 0.60 12.23
CA ALA A 134 10.25 0.20 11.87
C ALA A 134 9.94 -1.22 12.38
N SER A 135 8.80 -1.38 13.05
CA SER A 135 8.32 -2.68 13.54
C SER A 135 6.87 -2.92 13.12
N ALA A 136 6.60 -4.03 12.46
CA ALA A 136 5.25 -4.47 12.11
C ALA A 136 4.97 -5.84 12.73
N THR A 137 3.97 -5.87 13.60
CA THR A 137 3.54 -7.05 14.34
C THR A 137 2.10 -7.38 13.96
N GLY A 138 1.85 -8.61 13.49
CA GLY A 138 0.55 -8.98 12.91
C GLY A 138 0.63 -10.05 11.84
N ASP A 139 -0.47 -10.77 11.60
CA ASP A 139 -0.57 -11.88 10.62
C ASP A 139 -0.21 -11.51 9.19
N TYR A 140 -0.17 -10.21 8.85
CA TYR A 140 0.30 -9.66 7.57
C TYR A 140 0.99 -8.31 7.83
N GLY A 141 2.18 -8.33 8.43
CA GLY A 141 2.95 -7.13 8.80
C GLY A 141 4.01 -6.74 7.78
N ALA A 142 4.08 -5.46 7.38
CA ALA A 142 5.16 -4.91 6.56
C ALA A 142 5.93 -3.81 7.31
N ALA A 143 7.23 -3.98 7.51
CA ALA A 143 8.11 -3.00 8.16
C ALA A 143 9.18 -2.51 7.18
N SER A 144 9.31 -1.19 7.04
CA SER A 144 10.34 -0.57 6.19
C SER A 144 11.10 0.51 6.95
N ALA A 145 12.42 0.39 7.03
CA ALA A 145 13.30 1.40 7.63
C ALA A 145 14.31 1.89 6.59
N THR A 146 14.37 3.21 6.39
CA THR A 146 15.23 3.84 5.38
C THR A 146 16.06 4.98 5.98
N GLY A 147 17.33 5.08 5.60
CA GLY A 147 18.35 6.03 6.10
C GLY A 147 19.56 5.31 6.68
N ASP A 148 20.67 6.00 6.96
CA ASP A 148 22.00 5.41 7.19
C ASP A 148 22.01 4.20 8.14
N TYR A 149 21.23 4.24 9.23
CA TYR A 149 21.08 3.16 10.21
C TYR A 149 19.63 2.69 10.33
N GLY A 150 19.08 2.12 9.26
CA GLY A 150 17.71 1.58 9.23
C GLY A 150 17.56 0.20 9.90
N ALA A 151 16.68 0.04 10.88
CA ALA A 151 16.33 -1.25 11.48
C ALA A 151 14.85 -1.60 11.22
N ALA A 152 14.58 -2.71 10.53
CA ALA A 152 13.23 -3.20 10.24
C ALA A 152 12.96 -4.58 10.86
N SER A 153 11.78 -4.76 11.47
CA SER A 153 11.37 -6.05 12.03
C SER A 153 9.92 -6.41 11.69
N ALA A 154 9.71 -7.62 11.18
CA ALA A 154 8.40 -8.19 10.91
C ALA A 154 8.26 -9.55 11.60
N THR A 155 7.34 -9.67 12.56
CA THR A 155 7.28 -10.84 13.47
C THR A 155 6.08 -11.76 13.28
N GLY A 156 5.08 -11.38 12.46
CA GLY A 156 3.91 -12.23 12.23
C GLY A 156 3.95 -13.03 10.91
N TYR A 157 2.86 -13.76 10.62
CA TYR A 157 2.74 -14.64 9.45
C TYR A 157 2.95 -13.83 8.16
N GLN A 158 3.62 -14.39 7.15
CA GLN A 158 3.84 -13.75 5.84
C GLN A 158 4.33 -12.29 5.92
N GLY A 159 5.13 -11.97 6.93
CA GLY A 159 5.64 -10.62 7.16
C GLY A 159 6.78 -10.26 6.20
N ALA A 160 6.95 -8.97 5.94
CA ALA A 160 8.08 -8.45 5.17
C ALA A 160 8.81 -7.36 5.97
N ALA A 161 10.11 -7.55 6.19
CA ALA A 161 11.00 -6.54 6.76
C ALA A 161 12.00 -6.08 5.70
N SER A 162 12.12 -4.77 5.49
CA SER A 162 13.06 -4.18 4.53
C SER A 162 13.86 -3.06 5.17
N ALA A 163 15.19 -3.16 5.11
CA ALA A 163 16.12 -2.12 5.56
C ALA A 163 17.05 -1.73 4.40
N THR A 164 16.95 -0.49 3.93
CA THR A 164 17.67 -0.05 2.72
C THR A 164 18.82 0.93 3.01
N GLY A 165 19.07 1.23 4.27
CA GLY A 165 20.16 2.09 4.75
C GLY A 165 21.54 1.45 4.65
N ASP A 166 22.60 2.27 4.71
CA ASP A 166 24.00 1.84 4.64
C ASP A 166 24.32 0.73 5.64
N TYR A 167 23.84 0.85 6.88
CA TYR A 167 23.97 -0.16 7.95
C TYR A 167 22.63 -0.85 8.25
N GLY A 168 21.82 -1.04 7.21
CA GLY A 168 20.45 -1.54 7.32
C GLY A 168 20.37 -2.96 7.89
N ALA A 169 19.54 -3.16 8.92
CA ALA A 169 19.28 -4.47 9.52
C ALA A 169 17.80 -4.86 9.39
N ALA A 170 17.51 -5.97 8.71
CA ALA A 170 16.15 -6.49 8.55
C ALA A 170 15.97 -7.85 9.23
N SER A 171 14.92 -8.02 10.03
CA SER A 171 14.60 -9.29 10.70
C SER A 171 13.18 -9.75 10.41
N ALA A 172 13.04 -11.04 10.09
CA ALA A 172 11.76 -11.69 9.81
C ALA A 172 11.61 -12.96 10.64
N THR A 173 10.99 -12.84 11.82
CA THR A 173 10.89 -13.93 12.81
C THR A 173 9.54 -14.65 12.82
N GLY A 174 8.60 -14.19 12.00
CA GLY A 174 7.31 -14.87 11.79
C GLY A 174 7.42 -16.13 10.93
N LYS A 175 6.27 -16.66 10.47
CA LYS A 175 6.21 -17.84 9.59
C LYS A 175 6.06 -17.42 8.14
N ALA A 176 6.83 -18.04 7.23
CA ALA A 176 6.80 -17.76 5.79
C ALA A 176 7.05 -16.26 5.47
N SER A 177 7.90 -15.63 6.27
CA SER A 177 8.23 -14.20 6.18
C SER A 177 9.55 -13.98 5.42
N ILE A 178 9.85 -12.73 5.04
CA ILE A 178 11.11 -12.36 4.38
C ILE A 178 11.77 -11.15 5.03
N ALA A 179 13.09 -11.22 5.19
CA ALA A 179 13.93 -10.08 5.55
C ALA A 179 14.84 -9.68 4.39
N VAL A 180 14.83 -8.40 4.03
CA VAL A 180 15.64 -7.86 2.94
C VAL A 180 16.50 -6.71 3.47
N ALA A 181 17.81 -6.80 3.26
CA ALA A 181 18.71 -5.67 3.49
C ALA A 181 19.57 -5.40 2.24
N SER A 182 19.54 -4.16 1.74
CA SER A 182 20.09 -3.82 0.42
C SER A 182 21.13 -2.69 0.41
N GLY A 183 21.50 -2.18 1.58
CA GLY A 183 22.54 -1.16 1.75
C GLY A 183 23.95 -1.76 1.85
N ILE A 184 24.94 -0.89 2.07
CA ILE A 184 26.39 -1.19 1.95
C ILE A 184 26.83 -2.31 2.88
N GLU A 185 26.41 -2.26 4.14
CA GLU A 185 26.66 -3.25 5.18
C GLU A 185 25.36 -3.90 5.66
N GLY A 186 24.48 -4.20 4.70
CA GLY A 186 23.19 -4.81 4.96
C GLY A 186 23.31 -6.13 5.75
N LYS A 187 22.43 -6.29 6.75
CA LYS A 187 22.31 -7.51 7.56
C LYS A 187 20.87 -8.03 7.55
N ALA A 188 20.71 -9.32 7.41
CA ALA A 188 19.40 -9.97 7.43
C ALA A 188 19.38 -11.20 8.34
N MET A 189 18.26 -11.41 9.02
CA MET A 189 18.02 -12.56 9.89
C MET A 189 16.60 -13.08 9.69
N GLY A 190 16.43 -14.40 9.67
CA GLY A 190 15.13 -15.06 9.57
C GLY A 190 14.94 -16.16 10.61
N ALA A 191 13.68 -16.46 10.94
CA ALA A 191 13.30 -17.72 11.59
C ALA A 191 13.32 -18.89 10.60
N LEU A 192 13.28 -20.12 11.10
CA LEU A 192 13.29 -21.33 10.25
C LEU A 192 12.11 -21.29 9.25
N GLY A 193 12.43 -21.47 7.97
CA GLY A 193 11.47 -21.41 6.86
C GLY A 193 11.18 -20.00 6.32
N CYS A 194 11.74 -18.94 6.93
CA CYS A 194 11.72 -17.60 6.34
C CYS A 194 12.75 -17.48 5.21
N ALA A 195 12.59 -16.45 4.37
CA ALA A 195 13.60 -16.06 3.40
C ALA A 195 14.44 -14.88 3.93
N ILE A 196 15.70 -14.83 3.50
CA ILE A 196 16.56 -13.65 3.62
C ILE A 196 17.06 -13.25 2.23
N CYS A 197 17.19 -11.95 1.98
CA CYS A 197 17.77 -11.41 0.75
C CYS A 197 18.76 -10.29 1.10
N LEU A 198 19.97 -10.38 0.55
CA LEU A 198 21.07 -9.47 0.82
C LEU A 198 21.72 -8.98 -0.48
N VAL A 199 22.25 -7.76 -0.43
CA VAL A 199 23.05 -7.15 -1.49
C VAL A 199 24.44 -6.83 -0.94
N GLU A 200 25.47 -7.18 -1.69
CA GLU A 200 26.85 -6.77 -1.45
C GLU A 200 27.16 -5.54 -2.30
N ARG A 201 27.66 -4.49 -1.67
CA ARG A 201 28.08 -3.25 -2.35
C ARG A 201 29.61 -3.15 -2.38
N GLY A 202 30.13 -2.57 -3.46
CA GLY A 202 31.54 -2.24 -3.61
C GLY A 202 31.87 -0.87 -3.02
N GLU A 203 33.12 -0.45 -3.18
CA GLU A 203 33.57 0.89 -2.75
C GLU A 203 32.98 2.00 -3.62
N TRP A 204 32.94 3.22 -3.07
CA TRP A 204 32.49 4.40 -3.80
C TRP A 204 33.37 4.66 -5.03
N ASP A 205 32.76 4.67 -6.23
CA ASP A 205 33.46 4.87 -7.50
C ASP A 205 33.49 6.33 -7.99
N GLY A 206 32.89 7.25 -7.23
CA GLY A 206 32.69 8.65 -7.64
C GLY A 206 31.23 9.00 -7.95
N GLU A 207 30.38 8.01 -8.21
CA GLU A 207 28.97 8.18 -8.55
C GLU A 207 28.06 7.31 -7.68
N THR A 208 28.47 6.08 -7.36
CA THR A 208 27.68 5.13 -6.59
C THR A 208 28.53 4.13 -5.80
N TYR A 209 27.87 3.34 -4.96
CA TYR A 209 28.40 2.10 -4.42
C TYR A 209 27.88 0.94 -5.31
N PRO A 210 28.71 0.40 -6.22
CA PRO A 210 28.27 -0.56 -7.23
C PRO A 210 27.79 -1.85 -6.57
N ILE A 211 26.79 -2.51 -7.18
CA ILE A 211 26.33 -3.82 -6.71
C ILE A 211 27.35 -4.87 -7.16
N LEU A 212 28.00 -5.53 -6.21
CA LEU A 212 28.94 -6.63 -6.49
C LEU A 212 28.20 -7.95 -6.62
N SER A 213 27.23 -8.19 -5.73
CA SER A 213 26.42 -9.41 -5.75
C SER A 213 25.09 -9.20 -5.03
N ALA A 214 24.11 -10.06 -5.31
CA ALA A 214 22.85 -10.12 -4.59
C ALA A 214 22.42 -11.59 -4.47
N LYS A 215 21.96 -12.01 -3.29
CA LYS A 215 21.62 -13.41 -3.02
C LYS A 215 20.41 -13.51 -2.11
N ALA A 216 19.57 -14.49 -2.38
CA ALA A 216 18.45 -14.86 -1.52
C ALA A 216 18.56 -16.33 -1.11
N ALA A 217 18.15 -16.63 0.12
CA ALA A 217 18.12 -18.00 0.64
C ALA A 217 16.95 -18.20 1.59
N VAL A 218 16.50 -19.45 1.71
CA VAL A 218 15.58 -19.87 2.77
C VAL A 218 16.41 -20.27 3.99
N VAL A 219 16.00 -19.82 5.17
CA VAL A 219 16.54 -20.24 6.46
C VAL A 219 16.16 -21.70 6.69
N ASP A 220 17.09 -22.60 6.40
CA ASP A 220 16.88 -24.06 6.41
C ASP A 220 17.40 -24.75 7.68
N GLY A 221 18.13 -24.01 8.54
CA GLY A 221 18.78 -24.55 9.73
C GLY A 221 20.03 -25.39 9.47
N LYS A 222 20.50 -25.45 8.22
CA LYS A 222 21.69 -26.19 7.81
C LYS A 222 22.74 -25.25 7.23
N THR A 223 22.36 -24.56 6.16
CA THR A 223 23.21 -23.61 5.44
C THR A 223 23.02 -22.22 6.01
N ILE A 224 21.77 -21.85 6.31
CA ILE A 224 21.40 -20.59 6.93
C ILE A 224 20.70 -20.90 8.25
N LYS A 225 21.33 -20.54 9.36
CA LYS A 225 20.86 -20.84 10.71
C LYS A 225 19.75 -19.87 11.12
N PRO A 226 18.67 -20.35 11.75
CA PRO A 226 17.64 -19.47 12.29
C PRO A 226 18.18 -18.62 13.44
N GLY A 227 17.74 -17.35 13.49
CA GLY A 227 18.14 -16.43 14.56
C GLY A 227 19.58 -15.94 14.48
N VAL A 228 20.26 -16.16 13.35
CA VAL A 228 21.62 -15.67 13.08
C VAL A 228 21.55 -14.56 12.04
N TRP A 229 22.33 -13.49 12.26
CA TRP A 229 22.48 -12.40 11.31
C TRP A 229 23.49 -12.76 10.24
N TYR A 230 23.12 -12.55 8.98
CA TYR A 230 23.98 -12.75 7.83
C TYR A 230 24.21 -11.43 7.09
N THR A 231 25.38 -11.30 6.48
CA THR A 231 25.70 -10.31 5.44
C THR A 231 26.20 -11.03 4.18
N LEU A 232 26.40 -10.31 3.07
CA LEU A 232 26.91 -10.88 1.83
C LEU A 232 28.33 -10.38 1.58
N LYS A 233 29.30 -11.30 1.44
CA LYS A 233 30.71 -10.99 1.13
C LYS A 233 31.24 -11.98 0.11
N GLY A 234 31.85 -11.48 -0.96
CA GLY A 234 32.31 -12.29 -2.08
C GLY A 234 31.20 -13.14 -2.72
N GLY A 235 29.95 -12.66 -2.70
CA GLY A 235 28.79 -13.42 -3.19
C GLY A 235 28.30 -14.55 -2.28
N GLU A 236 28.81 -14.67 -1.06
CA GLU A 236 28.43 -15.71 -0.10
C GLU A 236 27.86 -15.13 1.19
N PHE A 237 26.90 -15.86 1.78
CA PHE A 237 26.35 -15.49 3.08
C PHE A 237 27.40 -15.72 4.16
N VAL A 238 27.68 -14.69 4.95
CA VAL A 238 28.65 -14.72 6.05
C VAL A 238 27.94 -14.37 7.35
N GLU A 239 28.12 -15.18 8.38
CA GLU A 239 27.61 -14.91 9.73
C GLU A 239 28.24 -13.63 10.27
N CYS A 240 27.43 -12.75 10.84
CA CYS A 240 27.90 -11.56 11.54
C CYS A 240 28.27 -11.95 12.97
N ASP A 241 29.39 -11.40 13.45
CA ASP A 241 29.81 -11.48 14.86
C ASP A 241 28.94 -10.60 15.78
#